data_AF-A0AAV8XXS6-F1
#
_entry.id   AF-A0AAV8XXS6-F1
#
_cell.length_a   1.000
_cell.length_b   1.000
_cell.length_c   1.000
_cell.angle_alpha   90.00
_cell.angle_beta   90.00
_cell.angle_gamma   90.00
#
_symmetry.space_group_name_H-M   'P 1'
#
loop_
_entity.id
_entity.type
_entity.pdbx_description
1 polymer ?
#
loop_
_entity_poly.entity_id
_entity_poly.type
_entity_poly.pdbx_seq_one_letter_code
_entity_poly.pdbx_strand_id
1 'polypeptide(L)'
;MATSKRKAAGGKSRKRPPPNVDLLEQYSPYRVAKILATSTKKKEDPFESLIPKDGTCLDYNVSETFLRMDAGDTKINVRETIATYVPAPPEMIEANKMKQEQRTKHGRGVPPQWVFADEIWLQKQNEMQEVHKRGLKKIRRGVHHRILSMVGPDWFQELSPKQMRTVGQLEACILKDIKDGTIINTQENVGNLGLVLRPNHNFVTLALRLCCKCPVEFLLILYQLIDPNRSQYSLNDRLLLSAVVHLTMTKTLRELHVRMPSPPKPEKVPVKPPKRPKEKMYISPYLKPYTFKPTPRKYTGIYENTHVQYPESSYFAYRESL
;
A
#
# COMPACT_ATOMS: atom_id res chain seq x y z
N MET A 1 37.73 -53.61 -38.97
CA MET A 1 38.16 -52.20 -38.90
C MET A 1 37.00 -51.35 -38.42
N ALA A 2 37.07 -50.87 -37.19
CA ALA A 2 36.09 -49.98 -36.58
C ALA A 2 36.42 -48.53 -36.98
N THR A 3 35.43 -47.75 -37.44
CA THR A 3 35.49 -46.29 -37.34
C THR A 3 34.15 -45.72 -36.90
N SER A 4 34.21 -45.16 -35.70
CA SER A 4 33.21 -44.37 -35.01
C SER A 4 33.00 -43.03 -35.73
N LYS A 5 31.75 -42.66 -36.04
CA LYS A 5 31.40 -41.27 -36.38
C LYS A 5 30.56 -40.67 -35.26
N ARG A 6 31.20 -39.74 -34.55
CA ARG A 6 30.63 -38.85 -33.54
C ARG A 6 29.43 -38.09 -34.10
N LYS A 7 28.32 -38.08 -33.36
CA LYS A 7 27.20 -37.14 -33.55
C LYS A 7 27.68 -35.73 -33.21
N ALA A 8 27.77 -34.87 -34.22
CA ALA A 8 27.91 -33.43 -34.02
C ALA A 8 26.55 -32.85 -33.58
N ALA A 9 26.55 -32.18 -32.42
CA ALA A 9 25.40 -31.47 -31.90
C ALA A 9 25.01 -30.31 -32.85
N GLY A 10 23.78 -30.34 -33.36
CA GLY A 10 23.22 -29.27 -34.18
C GLY A 10 23.03 -28.00 -33.35
N GLY A 11 23.75 -26.94 -33.74
CA GLY A 11 23.66 -25.60 -33.14
C GLY A 11 22.29 -24.98 -33.38
N LYS A 12 21.59 -24.64 -32.29
CA LYS A 12 20.36 -23.84 -32.32
C LYS A 12 20.70 -22.41 -32.75
N SER A 13 20.05 -21.90 -33.79
CA SER A 13 20.13 -20.49 -34.16
C SER A 13 19.54 -19.64 -33.03
N ARG A 14 20.42 -18.91 -32.34
CA ARG A 14 20.06 -18.00 -31.25
C ARG A 14 19.25 -16.85 -31.83
N LYS A 15 17.95 -16.81 -31.50
CA LYS A 15 17.17 -15.58 -31.61
C LYS A 15 17.83 -14.53 -30.71
N ARG A 16 18.08 -13.33 -31.24
CA ARG A 16 18.57 -12.21 -30.43
C ARG A 16 17.54 -11.93 -29.33
N PRO A 17 17.94 -11.84 -28.05
CA PRO A 17 17.06 -11.40 -26.98
C PRO A 17 16.58 -9.97 -27.26
N PRO A 18 15.47 -9.54 -26.64
CA PRO A 18 15.11 -8.12 -26.61
C PRO A 18 16.29 -7.29 -26.06
N PRO A 19 16.49 -6.05 -26.54
CA PRO A 19 17.71 -5.26 -26.24
C PRO A 19 17.93 -4.93 -24.76
N ASN A 20 16.95 -5.23 -23.88
CA ASN A 20 16.99 -4.95 -22.44
C ASN A 20 16.98 -6.20 -21.54
N VAL A 21 17.20 -7.39 -22.10
CA VAL A 21 17.30 -8.62 -21.29
C VAL A 21 18.78 -8.91 -21.05
N ASP A 22 19.20 -8.75 -19.80
CA ASP A 22 20.56 -9.12 -19.38
C ASP A 22 20.71 -10.63 -19.56
N LEU A 23 21.55 -11.01 -20.52
CA LEU A 23 21.82 -12.39 -20.89
C LEU A 23 22.39 -13.19 -19.72
N LEU A 24 23.08 -12.54 -18.78
CA LEU A 24 23.62 -13.20 -17.59
C LEU A 24 22.52 -13.57 -16.59
N GLU A 25 21.48 -12.75 -16.42
CA GLU A 25 20.32 -13.05 -15.55
C GLU A 25 19.51 -14.25 -16.05
N GLN A 26 19.44 -14.45 -17.38
CA GLN A 26 18.61 -15.51 -17.96
C GLN A 26 19.12 -16.92 -17.61
N TYR A 27 20.43 -17.07 -17.39
CA TYR A 27 21.08 -18.36 -17.14
C TYR A 27 21.65 -18.49 -15.71
N SER A 28 21.49 -17.49 -14.85
CA SER A 28 21.97 -17.58 -13.46
C SER A 28 20.94 -18.28 -12.56
N PRO A 29 21.37 -19.28 -11.75
CA PRO A 29 20.48 -19.91 -10.76
C PRO A 29 20.16 -18.97 -9.58
N TYR A 30 20.92 -17.88 -9.42
CA TYR A 30 20.71 -16.85 -8.42
C TYR A 30 20.11 -15.61 -9.08
N ARG A 31 18.97 -15.11 -8.57
CA ARG A 31 18.45 -13.79 -8.93
C ARG A 31 19.31 -12.74 -8.22
N VAL A 32 20.24 -12.14 -8.95
CA VAL A 32 20.97 -10.97 -8.46
C VAL A 32 19.95 -9.86 -8.23
N ALA A 33 20.01 -9.18 -7.09
CA ALA A 33 19.09 -8.09 -6.78
C ALA A 33 19.19 -7.02 -7.88
N LYS A 34 18.06 -6.69 -8.52
CA LYS A 34 18.02 -5.68 -9.58
C LYS A 34 18.52 -4.36 -9.03
N ILE A 35 19.63 -3.88 -9.58
CA ILE A 35 20.14 -2.54 -9.28
C ILE A 35 19.07 -1.57 -9.77
N LEU A 36 18.44 -0.87 -8.84
CA LEU A 36 17.46 0.16 -9.16
C LEU A 36 18.20 1.28 -9.87
N ALA A 37 17.72 1.66 -11.07
CA ALA A 37 18.30 2.77 -11.81
C ALA A 37 18.26 4.03 -10.93
N THR A 38 19.42 4.65 -10.73
CA THR A 38 19.58 5.86 -9.91
C THR A 38 18.99 7.11 -10.57
N SER A 39 18.68 7.04 -11.87
CA SER A 39 18.03 8.10 -12.65
C SER A 39 16.79 7.56 -13.34
N THR A 40 15.70 8.33 -13.31
CA THR A 40 14.45 8.05 -14.03
C THR A 40 14.56 8.31 -15.54
N LYS A 41 15.55 9.08 -15.98
CA LYS A 41 15.78 9.37 -17.39
C LYS A 41 16.56 8.23 -18.02
N LYS A 42 15.97 7.56 -19.02
CA LYS A 42 16.69 6.60 -19.86
C LYS A 42 17.78 7.36 -20.62
N LYS A 43 19.01 6.82 -20.62
CA LYS A 43 20.09 7.36 -21.43
C LYS A 43 19.72 7.13 -22.90
N GLU A 44 19.48 8.20 -23.64
CA GLU A 44 19.21 8.15 -25.07
C GLU A 44 20.48 7.66 -25.79
N ASP A 45 20.32 6.71 -26.72
CA ASP A 45 21.43 6.21 -27.52
C ASP A 45 21.72 7.23 -28.64
N PRO A 46 22.91 7.88 -28.67
CA PRO A 46 23.22 8.89 -29.66
C PRO A 46 23.21 8.35 -31.10
N PHE A 47 23.21 7.03 -31.31
CA PHE A 47 23.20 6.40 -32.63
C PHE A 47 21.80 5.96 -33.09
N GLU A 48 20.75 6.10 -32.28
CA GLU A 48 19.41 5.61 -32.61
C GLU A 48 18.87 6.23 -33.92
N SER A 49 19.22 7.49 -34.19
CA SER A 49 18.84 8.20 -35.43
C SER A 49 19.58 7.70 -36.68
N LEU A 50 20.74 7.06 -36.52
CA LEU A 50 21.58 6.57 -37.62
C LEU A 50 21.30 5.09 -37.96
N ILE A 51 20.51 4.40 -37.14
CA ILE A 51 20.11 3.01 -37.41
C ILE A 51 19.03 3.01 -38.50
N PRO A 52 19.21 2.29 -39.62
CA PRO A 52 18.21 2.23 -40.68
C PRO A 52 16.98 1.44 -40.23
N LYS A 53 15.81 1.79 -40.78
CA LYS A 53 14.56 1.07 -40.51
C LYS A 53 14.61 -0.35 -41.07
N ASP A 54 13.92 -1.27 -40.39
CA ASP A 54 13.91 -2.68 -40.79
C ASP A 54 13.47 -2.86 -42.24
N GLY A 55 14.35 -3.46 -43.06
CA GLY A 55 14.09 -3.79 -44.46
C GLY A 55 14.39 -2.69 -45.48
N THR A 56 14.95 -1.54 -45.08
CA THR A 56 15.32 -0.47 -46.05
C THR A 56 16.75 -0.59 -46.59
N CYS A 57 17.66 -1.14 -45.80
CA CYS A 57 19.07 -1.27 -46.15
C CYS A 57 19.52 -2.73 -45.99
N LEU A 58 20.39 -3.21 -46.89
CA LEU A 58 21.00 -4.53 -46.77
C LEU A 58 22.05 -4.54 -45.67
N ASP A 59 22.94 -3.55 -45.73
CA ASP A 59 24.01 -3.32 -44.78
C ASP A 59 24.16 -1.81 -44.55
N TYR A 60 24.67 -1.45 -43.38
CA TYR A 60 25.09 -0.10 -43.06
C TYR A 60 26.40 -0.14 -42.27
N ASN A 61 27.25 0.86 -42.49
CA ASN A 61 28.48 1.03 -41.75
C ASN A 61 28.49 2.42 -41.11
N VAL A 62 28.75 2.47 -39.82
CA VAL A 62 28.86 3.71 -39.04
C VAL A 62 30.31 3.89 -38.66
N SER A 63 30.94 4.94 -39.19
CA SER A 63 32.30 5.33 -38.82
C SER A 63 32.28 6.60 -37.99
N GLU A 64 33.19 6.67 -37.02
CA GLU A 64 33.41 7.85 -36.21
C GLU A 64 34.80 8.40 -36.45
N THR A 65 34.88 9.69 -36.71
CA THR A 65 36.13 10.41 -36.89
C THR A 65 36.23 11.52 -35.84
N PHE A 66 37.35 11.54 -35.13
CA PHE A 66 37.65 12.58 -34.16
C PHE A 66 38.54 13.63 -34.83
N LEU A 67 37.99 14.83 -35.04
CA LEU A 67 38.70 15.94 -35.62
C LEU A 67 39.11 16.90 -34.50
N ARG A 68 40.39 17.24 -34.46
CA ARG A 68 40.88 18.35 -33.65
C ARG A 68 40.94 19.57 -34.54
N MET A 69 40.13 20.57 -34.23
CA MET A 69 40.10 21.83 -34.96
C MET A 69 40.49 22.95 -34.00
N ASP A 70 41.45 23.76 -34.42
CA ASP A 70 41.83 24.97 -33.69
C ASP A 70 40.97 26.12 -34.23
N ALA A 71 40.17 26.73 -33.36
CA ALA A 71 39.35 27.89 -33.65
C ALA A 71 39.85 29.06 -32.80
N GLY A 72 40.69 29.91 -33.38
CA GLY A 72 41.42 30.95 -32.64
C GLY A 72 42.35 30.33 -31.59
N ASP A 73 42.26 30.79 -30.34
CA ASP A 73 43.06 30.27 -29.22
C ASP A 73 42.50 28.99 -28.58
N THR A 74 41.33 28.52 -29.04
CA THR A 74 40.65 27.35 -28.46
C THR A 74 40.77 26.10 -29.33
N LYS A 75 41.21 25.00 -28.70
CA LYS A 75 41.27 23.67 -29.34
C LYS A 75 39.94 22.94 -29.15
N ILE A 76 39.19 22.76 -30.22
CA ILE A 76 37.88 22.11 -30.22
C ILE A 76 38.05 20.68 -30.74
N ASN A 77 37.66 19.70 -29.92
CA ASN A 77 37.56 18.32 -30.35
C ASN A 77 36.14 18.07 -30.87
N VAL A 78 36.00 17.95 -32.19
CA VAL A 78 34.73 17.65 -32.85
C VAL A 78 34.66 16.15 -33.12
N ARG A 79 33.55 15.53 -32.73
CA ARG A 79 33.24 14.13 -33.10
C ARG A 79 32.26 14.16 -34.27
N GLU A 80 32.71 13.66 -35.40
CA GLU A 80 31.87 13.48 -36.58
C GLU A 80 31.51 12.00 -36.71
N THR A 81 30.24 11.72 -37.00
CA THR A 81 29.76 10.35 -37.20
C THR A 81 29.09 10.28 -38.56
N ILE A 82 29.61 9.42 -39.42
CA ILE A 82 29.14 9.24 -40.80
C ILE A 82 28.56 7.83 -40.92
N ALA A 83 27.32 7.74 -41.39
CA ALA A 83 26.67 6.47 -41.69
C ALA A 83 26.54 6.30 -43.20
N THR A 84 27.06 5.18 -43.71
CA THR A 84 26.94 4.77 -45.11
C THR A 84 25.96 3.62 -45.22
N TYR A 85 24.99 3.75 -46.14
CA TYR A 85 23.89 2.80 -46.30
C TYR A 85 23.94 2.15 -47.67
N VAL A 86 23.84 0.81 -47.70
CA VAL A 86 23.65 0.06 -48.96
C VAL A 86 22.16 -0.20 -49.12
N PRO A 87 21.47 0.47 -50.07
CA PRO A 87 20.03 0.33 -50.25
C PRO A 87 19.68 -1.10 -50.70
N ALA A 88 18.60 -1.65 -50.15
CA ALA A 88 18.13 -2.97 -50.57
C ALA A 88 17.43 -2.91 -51.93
N PRO A 89 17.68 -3.87 -52.86
CA PRO A 89 16.96 -3.92 -54.11
C PRO A 89 15.46 -4.16 -53.86
N PRO A 90 14.58 -3.50 -54.63
CA PRO A 90 13.14 -3.46 -54.37
C PRO A 90 12.49 -4.86 -54.36
N GLU A 91 13.00 -5.79 -55.16
CA GLU A 91 12.53 -7.18 -55.24
C GLU A 91 12.64 -7.93 -53.90
N MET A 92 13.65 -7.62 -53.07
CA MET A 92 13.82 -8.25 -51.76
C MET A 92 12.89 -7.68 -50.69
N ILE A 93 12.47 -6.42 -50.84
CA ILE A 93 11.55 -5.76 -49.91
C ILE A 93 10.14 -6.36 -50.08
N GLU A 94 9.73 -6.61 -51.32
CA GLU A 94 8.44 -7.22 -51.65
C GLU A 94 8.38 -8.70 -51.27
N ALA A 95 9.45 -9.47 -51.52
CA ALA A 95 9.53 -10.88 -51.14
C ALA A 95 9.46 -11.10 -49.61
N ASN A 96 9.97 -10.15 -48.81
CA ASN A 96 9.90 -10.19 -47.35
C ASN A 96 8.49 -9.89 -46.82
N LYS A 97 7.73 -9.00 -47.46
CA LYS A 97 6.32 -8.75 -47.14
C LYS A 97 5.46 -10.00 -47.42
N MET A 98 5.62 -10.62 -48.59
CA MET A 98 4.92 -11.87 -48.92
C MET A 98 5.28 -13.04 -47.98
N LYS A 99 6.54 -13.17 -47.57
CA LYS A 99 6.98 -14.20 -46.60
C LYS A 99 6.47 -13.95 -45.17
N GLN A 100 6.24 -12.70 -44.77
CA GLN A 100 5.67 -12.39 -43.45
C GLN A 100 4.17 -12.77 -43.39
N GLU A 101 3.42 -12.53 -44.46
CA GLU A 101 1.99 -12.91 -44.52
C GLU A 101 1.81 -14.44 -44.51
N GLN A 102 2.65 -15.18 -45.25
CA GLN A 102 2.61 -16.65 -45.27
C GLN A 102 3.08 -17.33 -43.97
N ARG A 103 3.82 -16.62 -43.10
CA ARG A 103 4.30 -17.17 -41.82
C ARG A 103 3.22 -17.25 -40.73
N THR A 104 1.99 -16.79 -41.00
CA THR A 104 0.95 -16.70 -39.97
C THR A 104 0.17 -17.99 -39.70
N LYS A 105 0.35 -19.10 -40.43
CA LYS A 105 -0.52 -20.28 -40.20
C LYS A 105 0.10 -21.67 -40.02
N HIS A 106 1.35 -21.94 -40.41
CA HIS A 106 1.94 -23.26 -40.15
C HIS A 106 3.30 -23.16 -39.45
N GLY A 107 3.30 -23.61 -38.19
CA GLY A 107 4.43 -23.57 -37.29
C GLY A 107 5.67 -24.25 -37.88
N ARG A 108 6.80 -23.56 -37.75
CA ARG A 108 8.13 -24.09 -38.05
C ARG A 108 8.44 -25.27 -37.12
N GLY A 109 8.25 -26.50 -37.59
CA GLY A 109 9.04 -27.69 -37.23
C GLY A 109 9.25 -28.04 -35.75
N VAL A 110 8.43 -27.56 -34.82
CA VAL A 110 8.41 -28.10 -33.45
C VAL A 110 7.48 -29.30 -33.49
N PRO A 111 7.90 -30.51 -33.05
CA PRO A 111 7.00 -31.64 -32.97
C PRO A 111 5.79 -31.24 -32.11
N PRO A 112 4.56 -31.59 -32.52
CA PRO A 112 3.36 -31.22 -31.78
C PRO A 112 3.50 -31.76 -30.36
N GLN A 113 3.64 -30.85 -29.40
CA GLN A 113 3.58 -31.21 -28.00
C GLN A 113 2.11 -31.54 -27.75
N TRP A 114 1.82 -32.81 -27.48
CA TRP A 114 0.49 -33.24 -27.07
C TRP A 114 0.19 -32.58 -25.73
N VAL A 115 -0.59 -31.50 -25.78
CA VAL A 115 -1.15 -30.85 -24.60
C VAL A 115 -2.52 -31.50 -24.41
N PHE A 116 -2.75 -32.08 -23.23
CA PHE A 116 -4.04 -32.70 -22.95
C PHE A 116 -5.13 -31.63 -22.93
N ALA A 117 -6.35 -31.97 -23.35
CA ALA A 117 -7.48 -31.05 -23.33
C ALA A 117 -7.69 -30.45 -21.93
N ASP A 118 -7.40 -31.23 -20.88
CA ASP A 118 -7.46 -30.83 -19.49
C ASP A 118 -6.42 -29.76 -19.12
N GLU A 119 -5.21 -29.82 -19.70
CA GLU A 119 -4.17 -28.82 -19.48
C GLU A 119 -4.53 -27.49 -20.15
N ILE A 120 -5.10 -27.54 -21.36
CA ILE A 120 -5.63 -26.35 -22.05
C ILE A 120 -6.78 -25.74 -21.25
N TRP A 121 -7.68 -26.59 -20.74
CA TRP A 121 -8.80 -26.16 -19.91
C TRP A 121 -8.33 -25.53 -18.59
N LEU A 122 -7.34 -26.13 -17.93
CA LEU A 122 -6.76 -25.62 -16.68
C LEU A 122 -6.01 -24.29 -16.88
N GLN A 123 -5.23 -24.15 -17.96
CA GLN A 123 -4.59 -22.88 -18.32
C GLN A 123 -5.62 -21.78 -18.51
N LYS A 124 -6.69 -22.07 -19.26
CA LYS A 124 -7.79 -21.12 -19.50
C LYS A 124 -8.51 -20.74 -18.20
N GLN A 125 -8.73 -21.69 -17.29
CA GLN A 125 -9.27 -21.42 -15.95
C GLN A 125 -8.34 -20.51 -15.13
N ASN A 126 -7.04 -20.79 -15.10
CA ASN A 126 -6.06 -19.99 -14.38
C ASN A 126 -5.96 -18.57 -14.93
N GLU A 127 -5.98 -18.40 -16.25
CA GLU A 127 -6.01 -17.07 -16.89
C GLU A 127 -7.27 -16.28 -16.50
N MET A 128 -8.44 -16.91 -16.55
CA MET A 128 -9.69 -16.29 -16.09
C MET A 128 -9.62 -15.89 -14.62
N GLN A 129 -9.07 -16.74 -13.75
CA GLN A 129 -8.90 -16.43 -12.33
C GLN A 129 -7.92 -15.27 -12.10
N GLU A 130 -6.82 -15.20 -12.85
CA GLU A 130 -5.86 -14.09 -12.74
C GLU A 130 -6.44 -12.76 -13.20
N VAL A 131 -7.22 -12.75 -14.29
CA VAL A 131 -7.96 -11.56 -14.73
C VAL A 131 -8.96 -11.12 -13.66
N HIS A 132 -9.69 -12.07 -13.07
CA HIS A 132 -10.64 -11.78 -12.00
C HIS A 132 -9.95 -11.22 -10.75
N LYS A 133 -8.85 -11.82 -10.29
CA LYS A 133 -8.02 -11.31 -9.18
C LYS A 133 -7.49 -9.91 -9.46
N ARG A 134 -7.04 -9.62 -10.68
CA ARG A 134 -6.58 -8.29 -11.09
C ARG A 134 -7.73 -7.28 -11.08
N GLY A 135 -8.91 -7.66 -11.56
CA GLY A 135 -10.14 -6.85 -11.51
C GLY A 135 -10.53 -6.50 -10.07
N LEU A 136 -10.62 -7.51 -9.20
CA LEU A 136 -10.92 -7.33 -7.78
C LEU A 136 -9.90 -6.43 -7.06
N LYS A 137 -8.60 -6.53 -7.39
CA LYS A 137 -7.57 -5.63 -6.83
C LYS A 137 -7.80 -4.18 -7.24
N LYS A 138 -8.18 -3.91 -8.49
CA LYS A 138 -8.51 -2.55 -8.96
C LYS A 138 -9.75 -2.00 -8.26
N ILE A 139 -10.80 -2.81 -8.16
CA ILE A 139 -12.04 -2.44 -7.45
C ILE A 139 -11.74 -2.16 -5.97
N ARG A 140 -10.99 -3.04 -5.29
CA ARG A 140 -10.56 -2.82 -3.89
C ARG A 140 -9.79 -1.53 -3.70
N ARG A 141 -8.87 -1.18 -4.60
CA ARG A 141 -8.13 0.09 -4.53
C ARG A 141 -9.03 1.30 -4.71
N GLY A 142 -9.95 1.26 -5.69
CA GLY A 142 -10.90 2.35 -5.93
C GLY A 142 -11.87 2.54 -4.76
N VAL A 143 -12.43 1.44 -4.24
CA VAL A 143 -13.30 1.45 -3.06
C VAL A 143 -12.55 1.93 -1.82
N HIS A 144 -11.31 1.47 -1.60
CA HIS A 144 -10.49 1.91 -0.47
C HIS A 144 -10.22 3.41 -0.51
N HIS A 145 -9.89 3.97 -1.68
CA HIS A 145 -9.66 5.40 -1.81
C HIS A 145 -10.94 6.22 -1.56
N ARG A 146 -12.08 5.73 -2.06
CA ARG A 146 -13.39 6.33 -1.79
C ARG A 146 -13.78 6.24 -0.32
N ILE A 147 -13.47 5.15 0.36
CA ILE A 147 -13.69 5.00 1.80
C ILE A 147 -12.78 6.00 2.55
N LEU A 148 -11.49 6.05 2.23
CA LEU A 148 -10.56 7.00 2.85
C LEU A 148 -11.02 8.45 2.69
N SER A 149 -11.51 8.84 1.51
CA SER A 149 -12.04 10.19 1.29
C SER A 149 -13.31 10.51 2.11
N MET A 150 -14.04 9.49 2.58
CA MET A 150 -15.23 9.66 3.43
C MET A 150 -14.92 9.62 4.93
N VAL A 151 -13.77 9.06 5.34
CA VAL A 151 -13.46 8.74 6.76
C VAL A 151 -12.89 9.94 7.54
N GLY A 152 -12.53 11.03 6.87
CA GLY A 152 -12.15 12.28 7.52
C GLY A 152 -10.99 12.98 6.83
N PRO A 153 -10.40 14.00 7.48
CA PRO A 153 -9.22 14.68 6.97
C PRO A 153 -8.03 13.73 6.81
N ASP A 154 -7.22 13.93 5.77
CA ASP A 154 -6.06 13.08 5.46
C ASP A 154 -5.01 13.02 6.59
N TRP A 155 -4.98 14.03 7.46
CA TRP A 155 -4.06 14.11 8.59
C TRP A 155 -4.55 13.35 9.83
N PHE A 156 -5.86 13.04 9.93
CA PHE A 156 -6.42 12.43 11.12
C PHE A 156 -6.30 10.91 11.07
N GLN A 157 -5.90 10.31 12.19
CA GLN A 157 -5.83 8.87 12.37
C GLN A 157 -6.32 8.50 13.77
N GLU A 158 -7.22 7.53 13.85
CA GLU A 158 -7.69 7.05 15.14
C GLU A 158 -6.56 6.35 15.91
N LEU A 159 -6.39 6.76 17.16
CA LEU A 159 -5.38 6.21 18.05
C LEU A 159 -5.87 4.92 18.69
N SER A 160 -4.99 3.93 18.78
CA SER A 160 -5.22 2.70 19.54
C SER A 160 -5.46 3.01 21.02
N PRO A 161 -6.27 2.21 21.76
CA PRO A 161 -6.46 2.40 23.20
C PRO A 161 -5.16 2.46 24.01
N LYS A 162 -4.11 1.73 23.57
CA LYS A 162 -2.78 1.82 24.19
C LYS A 162 -2.16 3.20 23.97
N GLN A 163 -2.22 3.71 22.73
CA GLN A 163 -1.71 5.04 22.37
C GLN A 163 -2.47 6.15 23.11
N MET A 164 -3.80 6.03 23.26
CA MET A 164 -4.61 6.99 24.02
C MET A 164 -4.15 7.07 25.49
N ARG A 165 -3.91 5.92 26.14
CA ARG A 165 -3.36 5.89 27.52
C ARG A 165 -1.98 6.55 27.60
N THR A 166 -1.12 6.26 26.63
CA THR A 166 0.23 6.84 26.53
C THR A 166 0.17 8.37 26.40
N VAL A 167 -0.70 8.89 25.53
CA VAL A 167 -0.96 10.33 25.37
C VAL A 167 -1.52 10.94 26.66
N GLY A 168 -2.44 10.26 27.33
CA GLY A 168 -2.97 10.71 28.63
C GLY A 168 -1.91 10.80 29.74
N GLN A 169 -0.86 9.96 29.68
CA GLN A 169 0.26 10.00 30.62
C GLN A 169 1.31 11.06 30.28
N LEU A 170 1.24 11.69 29.10
CA LEU A 170 2.26 12.62 28.62
C LEU A 170 2.45 13.82 29.55
N GLU A 171 1.36 14.35 30.11
CA GLU A 171 1.42 15.47 31.06
C GLU A 171 2.23 15.10 32.31
N ALA A 172 1.99 13.92 32.88
CA ALA A 172 2.72 13.44 34.05
C ALA A 172 4.20 13.20 33.73
N CYS A 173 4.52 12.65 32.54
CA CYS A 173 5.90 12.46 32.10
C CYS A 173 6.63 13.80 31.95
N ILE A 174 6.01 14.81 31.32
CA ILE A 174 6.59 16.15 31.15
C ILE A 174 6.88 16.79 32.53
N LEU A 175 5.92 16.72 33.45
CA LEU A 175 6.09 17.29 34.78
C LEU A 175 7.21 16.61 35.58
N LYS A 176 7.37 15.28 35.42
CA LYS A 176 8.45 14.53 36.07
C LYS A 176 9.82 14.90 35.47
N ASP A 177 9.92 14.92 34.15
CA ASP A 177 11.15 15.27 33.43
C ASP A 177 11.62 16.71 33.72
N ILE A 178 10.69 17.66 33.83
CA ILE A 178 11.00 19.04 34.21
C ILE A 178 11.51 19.12 35.66
N LYS A 179 10.96 18.33 36.58
CA LYS A 179 11.41 18.29 37.98
C LYS A 179 12.79 17.65 38.12
N ASP A 180 13.01 16.54 37.42
CA ASP A 180 14.23 15.75 37.50
C ASP A 180 15.35 16.34 36.62
N GLY A 181 15.04 17.30 35.74
CA GLY A 181 15.97 17.86 34.75
C GLY A 181 16.40 16.83 33.69
N THR A 182 15.58 15.80 33.46
CA THR A 182 15.85 14.71 32.52
C THR A 182 14.84 14.71 31.37
N ILE A 183 15.08 13.92 30.31
CA ILE A 183 14.18 13.80 29.15
C ILE A 183 13.72 12.35 28.91
N ILE A 184 14.02 11.46 29.84
CA ILE A 184 13.93 10.01 29.64
C ILE A 184 12.46 9.59 29.59
N ASN A 185 11.63 10.04 30.55
CA ASN A 185 10.25 9.60 30.65
C ASN A 185 9.41 10.10 29.45
N THR A 186 9.63 11.34 29.03
CA THR A 186 8.94 11.95 27.88
C THR A 186 9.35 11.30 26.58
N GLN A 187 10.63 11.02 26.39
CA GLN A 187 11.12 10.37 25.18
C GLN A 187 10.64 8.91 25.09
N GLU A 188 10.59 8.19 26.20
CA GLU A 188 9.99 6.85 26.26
C GLU A 188 8.49 6.88 25.96
N ASN A 189 7.77 7.86 26.52
CA ASN A 189 6.34 8.04 26.25
C ASN A 189 6.10 8.31 24.75
N VAL A 190 6.85 9.22 24.14
CA VAL A 190 6.79 9.50 22.70
C VAL A 190 7.20 8.27 21.86
N GLY A 191 8.13 7.45 22.35
CA GLY A 191 8.46 6.16 21.73
C GLY A 191 7.28 5.17 21.79
N ASN A 192 6.59 5.11 22.93
CA ASN A 192 5.42 4.26 23.14
C ASN A 192 4.20 4.68 22.32
N LEU A 193 4.13 5.96 21.91
CA LEU A 193 3.13 6.45 20.96
C LEU A 193 3.25 5.76 19.58
N GLY A 194 4.46 5.29 19.24
CA GLY A 194 4.71 4.53 18.01
C GLY A 194 5.15 5.36 16.82
N LEU A 195 5.86 6.47 17.06
CA LEU A 195 6.48 7.24 15.97
C LEU A 195 7.51 6.37 15.21
N VAL A 196 7.42 6.38 13.88
CA VAL A 196 8.38 5.73 12.99
C VAL A 196 9.66 6.54 13.02
N LEU A 197 10.69 5.99 13.67
CA LEU A 197 11.91 6.68 14.10
C LEU A 197 11.64 7.65 15.27
N ARG A 198 12.29 7.36 16.40
CA ARG A 198 12.15 8.16 17.62
C ARG A 198 12.75 9.56 17.39
N PRO A 199 12.09 10.64 17.83
CA PRO A 199 12.61 11.99 17.67
C PRO A 199 13.95 12.13 18.39
N ASN A 200 14.83 12.94 17.80
CA ASN A 200 16.17 13.22 18.33
C ASN A 200 16.05 13.83 19.73
N HIS A 201 16.95 13.43 20.64
CA HIS A 201 17.06 13.96 21.99
C HIS A 201 17.10 15.50 22.01
N ASN A 202 17.78 16.11 21.03
CA ASN A 202 17.88 17.56 20.92
C ASN A 202 16.52 18.22 20.67
N PHE A 203 15.69 17.63 19.81
CA PHE A 203 14.34 18.14 19.53
C PHE A 203 13.41 17.96 20.72
N VAL A 204 13.49 16.82 21.43
CA VAL A 204 12.71 16.60 22.66
C VAL A 204 13.10 17.60 23.75
N THR A 205 14.41 17.83 23.93
CA THR A 205 14.93 18.79 24.91
C THR A 205 14.45 20.21 24.60
N LEU A 206 14.54 20.60 23.34
CA LEU A 206 14.12 21.93 22.89
C LEU A 206 12.59 22.08 23.04
N ALA A 207 11.82 21.07 22.66
CA ALA A 207 10.37 21.06 22.84
C ALA A 207 9.97 21.14 24.32
N LEU A 208 10.69 20.48 25.23
CA LEU A 208 10.42 20.56 26.66
C LEU A 208 10.71 21.94 27.25
N ARG A 209 11.78 22.60 26.80
CA ARG A 209 12.12 23.96 27.24
C ARG A 209 11.09 24.99 26.79
N LEU A 210 10.55 24.81 25.59
CA LEU A 210 9.57 25.73 25.00
C LEU A 210 8.14 25.43 25.46
N CYS A 211 7.81 24.18 25.78
CA CYS A 211 6.47 23.86 26.25
C CYS A 211 6.26 24.46 27.64
N CYS A 212 5.19 25.24 27.83
CA CYS A 212 4.87 25.84 29.13
C CYS A 212 4.20 24.81 30.06
N LYS A 213 4.83 23.63 30.23
CA LYS A 213 4.29 22.44 30.92
C LYS A 213 3.02 21.88 30.28
N CYS A 214 2.66 22.35 29.09
CA CYS A 214 1.46 21.92 28.38
C CYS A 214 1.78 20.78 27.40
N PRO A 215 1.13 19.60 27.50
CA PRO A 215 1.39 18.48 26.60
C PRO A 215 0.96 18.77 25.15
N VAL A 216 -0.04 19.63 24.95
CA VAL A 216 -0.52 20.02 23.62
C VAL A 216 0.53 20.87 22.90
N GLU A 217 1.06 21.89 23.58
CA GLU A 217 2.13 22.74 23.03
C GLU A 217 3.38 21.92 22.74
N PHE A 218 3.75 21.01 23.65
CA PHE A 218 4.88 20.12 23.45
C PHE A 218 4.76 19.33 22.12
N LEU A 219 3.60 18.73 21.86
CA LEU A 219 3.36 17.96 20.62
C LEU A 219 3.37 18.86 19.38
N LEU A 220 2.84 20.08 19.46
CA LEU A 220 2.84 21.04 18.35
C LEU A 220 4.25 21.57 18.04
N ILE A 221 5.05 21.84 19.07
CA ILE A 221 6.45 22.24 18.91
C ILE A 221 7.24 21.08 18.33
N LEU A 222 7.07 19.86 18.85
CA LEU A 222 7.73 18.67 18.32
C LEU A 222 7.34 18.42 16.86
N TYR A 223 6.07 18.58 16.54
CA TYR A 223 5.59 18.57 15.16
C TYR A 223 6.36 19.60 14.33
N GLN A 224 6.42 20.87 14.73
CA GLN A 224 7.12 21.90 13.94
C GLN A 224 8.63 21.62 13.76
N LEU A 225 9.28 21.01 14.75
CA LEU A 225 10.71 20.70 14.72
C LEU A 225 11.08 19.53 13.80
N ILE A 226 10.18 18.57 13.62
CA ILE A 226 10.46 17.39 12.80
C ILE A 226 10.62 17.76 11.33
N ASP A 227 9.68 18.54 10.77
CA ASP A 227 9.73 18.98 9.38
C ASP A 227 9.08 20.37 9.22
N PRO A 228 9.84 21.47 9.06
CA PRO A 228 9.26 22.80 8.95
C PRO A 228 8.54 23.06 7.62
N ASN A 229 8.90 22.38 6.53
CA ASN A 229 8.42 22.65 5.17
C ASN A 229 7.65 21.46 4.57
N ARG A 230 6.47 21.16 5.12
CA ARG A 230 5.68 19.97 4.75
C ARG A 230 4.70 20.24 3.61
N SER A 231 4.70 19.36 2.60
CA SER A 231 3.68 19.32 1.55
C SER A 231 2.65 18.20 1.74
N GLN A 232 3.02 17.13 2.46
CA GLN A 232 2.18 15.96 2.71
C GLN A 232 2.33 15.47 4.16
N TYR A 233 1.26 14.93 4.73
CA TYR A 233 1.26 14.41 6.09
C TYR A 233 1.84 13.00 6.15
N SER A 234 3.01 12.88 6.77
CA SER A 234 3.62 11.58 7.09
C SER A 234 2.82 10.84 8.16
N LEU A 235 3.10 9.55 8.37
CA LEU A 235 2.46 8.78 9.44
C LEU A 235 2.73 9.38 10.83
N ASN A 236 3.94 9.89 11.06
CA ASN A 236 4.31 10.53 12.32
C ASN A 236 3.51 11.81 12.56
N ASP A 237 3.34 12.61 11.51
CA ASP A 237 2.54 13.84 11.58
C ASP A 237 1.09 13.53 11.96
N ARG A 238 0.52 12.48 11.34
CA ARG A 238 -0.84 12.02 11.63
C ARG A 238 -0.99 11.60 13.09
N LEU A 239 -0.03 10.84 13.62
CA LEU A 239 -0.04 10.40 15.02
C LEU A 239 0.08 11.58 15.99
N LEU A 240 0.98 12.53 15.74
CA LEU A 240 1.16 13.71 16.58
C LEU A 240 -0.10 14.59 16.60
N LEU A 241 -0.66 14.90 15.44
CA LEU A 241 -1.88 15.71 15.33
C LEU A 241 -3.08 14.99 15.95
N SER A 242 -3.19 13.68 15.78
CA SER A 242 -4.26 12.89 16.40
C SER A 242 -4.12 12.84 17.92
N ALA A 243 -2.89 12.82 18.45
CA ALA A 243 -2.64 12.94 19.89
C ALA A 243 -3.04 14.32 20.44
N VAL A 244 -2.77 15.39 19.70
CA VAL A 244 -3.24 16.75 20.03
C VAL A 244 -4.76 16.81 20.09
N VAL A 245 -5.44 16.22 19.09
CA VAL A 245 -6.90 16.13 19.08
C VAL A 245 -7.40 15.36 20.29
N HIS A 246 -6.80 14.21 20.62
CA HIS A 246 -7.23 13.41 21.77
C HIS A 246 -7.15 14.19 23.10
N LEU A 247 -6.05 14.93 23.33
CA LEU A 247 -5.86 15.76 24.53
C LEU A 247 -6.85 16.93 24.63
N THR A 248 -7.21 17.52 23.50
CA THR A 248 -8.11 18.68 23.45
C THR A 248 -9.58 18.28 23.42
N MET A 249 -9.93 17.15 22.79
CA MET A 249 -11.30 16.70 22.57
C MET A 249 -12.10 16.56 23.87
N THR A 250 -11.49 16.02 24.92
CA THR A 250 -12.20 15.86 26.21
C THR A 250 -12.55 17.21 26.84
N LYS A 251 -11.63 18.18 26.76
CA LYS A 251 -11.85 19.55 27.25
C LYS A 251 -12.89 20.27 26.40
N THR A 252 -12.80 20.17 25.06
CA THR A 252 -13.74 20.83 24.16
C THR A 252 -15.15 20.25 24.28
N LEU A 253 -15.30 18.94 24.42
CA LEU A 253 -16.62 18.31 24.63
C LEU A 253 -17.24 18.73 25.97
N ARG A 254 -16.44 18.85 27.03
CA ARG A 254 -16.91 19.36 28.33
C ARG A 254 -17.41 20.80 28.21
N GLU A 255 -16.59 21.67 27.62
CA GLU A 255 -16.93 23.08 27.38
C GLU A 255 -18.17 23.24 26.50
N LEU A 256 -18.30 22.39 25.47
CA LEU A 256 -19.46 22.37 24.59
C LEU A 256 -20.72 21.92 25.34
N HIS A 257 -20.62 20.92 26.20
CA HIS A 257 -21.75 20.48 27.03
C HIS A 257 -22.22 21.57 28.01
N VAL A 258 -21.30 22.34 28.58
CA VAL A 258 -21.61 23.47 29.46
C VAL A 258 -22.32 24.59 28.70
N ARG A 259 -21.87 24.92 27.48
CA ARG A 259 -22.47 25.99 26.66
C ARG A 259 -23.76 25.56 25.94
N MET A 260 -23.86 24.29 25.57
CA MET A 260 -24.99 23.68 24.87
C MET A 260 -25.47 22.45 25.65
N PRO A 261 -26.15 22.65 26.80
CA PRO A 261 -26.64 21.54 27.58
C PRO A 261 -27.59 20.70 26.73
N SER A 262 -27.44 19.38 26.81
CA SER A 262 -28.35 18.46 26.13
C SER A 262 -29.77 18.68 26.64
N PRO A 263 -30.80 18.58 25.76
CA PRO A 263 -32.18 18.68 26.20
C PRO A 263 -32.44 17.70 27.35
N PRO A 264 -33.25 18.08 28.35
CA PRO A 264 -33.54 17.24 29.49
C PRO A 264 -33.99 15.87 28.98
N LYS A 265 -33.40 14.80 29.53
CA LYS A 265 -33.82 13.43 29.16
C LYS A 265 -35.32 13.35 29.43
N PRO A 266 -36.12 12.86 28.46
CA PRO A 266 -37.53 12.63 28.73
C PRO A 266 -37.62 11.74 29.96
N GLU A 267 -38.48 12.12 30.91
CA GLU A 267 -38.72 11.33 32.11
C GLU A 267 -38.94 9.89 31.68
N LYS A 268 -38.14 8.98 32.25
CA LYS A 268 -38.30 7.55 31.97
C LYS A 268 -39.69 7.19 32.42
N VAL A 269 -40.62 7.06 31.47
CA VAL A 269 -41.96 6.54 31.74
C VAL A 269 -41.74 5.22 32.47
N PRO A 270 -42.27 5.04 33.69
CA PRO A 270 -42.07 3.82 34.44
C PRO A 270 -42.51 2.67 33.55
N VAL A 271 -41.56 1.82 33.16
CA VAL A 271 -41.84 0.64 32.35
C VAL A 271 -42.81 -0.18 33.17
N LYS A 272 -44.09 -0.17 32.76
CA LYS A 272 -45.12 -0.95 33.44
C LYS A 272 -44.63 -2.40 33.42
N PRO A 273 -44.60 -3.08 34.58
CA PRO A 273 -44.19 -4.48 34.61
C PRO A 273 -45.05 -5.25 33.61
N PRO A 274 -44.46 -6.22 32.87
CA PRO A 274 -45.21 -7.00 31.91
C PRO A 274 -46.45 -7.58 32.62
N LYS A 275 -47.64 -7.26 32.10
CA LYS A 275 -48.89 -7.77 32.67
C LYS A 275 -48.80 -9.28 32.66
N ARG A 276 -48.81 -9.91 33.85
CA ARG A 276 -48.87 -11.37 33.95
C ARG A 276 -50.09 -11.84 33.13
N PRO A 277 -49.92 -12.84 32.25
CA PRO A 277 -51.06 -13.38 31.51
C PRO A 277 -52.10 -13.85 32.52
N LYS A 278 -53.34 -13.35 32.42
CA LYS A 278 -54.43 -13.77 33.28
C LYS A 278 -54.65 -15.27 33.09
N GLU A 279 -54.64 -16.04 34.17
CA GLU A 279 -55.01 -17.46 34.10
C GLU A 279 -56.46 -17.55 33.60
N LYS A 280 -56.69 -18.36 32.56
CA LYS A 280 -58.05 -18.64 32.09
C LYS A 280 -58.77 -19.43 33.18
N MET A 281 -59.88 -18.91 33.69
CA MET A 281 -60.75 -19.69 34.57
C MET A 281 -61.47 -20.74 33.73
N TYR A 282 -61.31 -22.00 34.11
CA TYR A 282 -62.04 -23.13 33.54
C TYR A 282 -63.21 -23.48 34.47
N ILE A 283 -64.32 -23.93 33.90
CA ILE A 283 -65.57 -24.22 34.62
C ILE A 283 -65.36 -25.27 35.72
N SER A 284 -64.43 -26.20 35.50
CA SER A 284 -64.05 -27.22 36.48
C SER A 284 -62.53 -27.38 36.56
N PRO A 285 -61.99 -27.83 37.70
CA PRO A 285 -60.55 -28.03 37.88
C PRO A 285 -59.95 -29.02 36.85
N TYR A 286 -60.75 -29.97 36.37
CA TYR A 286 -60.35 -31.02 35.43
C TYR A 286 -60.30 -30.55 33.97
N LEU A 287 -60.88 -29.39 33.64
CA LEU A 287 -60.82 -28.80 32.31
C LEU A 287 -59.58 -27.93 32.07
N LYS A 288 -58.73 -27.73 33.10
CA LYS A 288 -57.46 -27.02 32.95
C LYS A 288 -56.51 -27.91 32.11
N PRO A 289 -56.06 -27.47 30.92
CA PRO A 289 -55.16 -28.27 30.11
C PRO A 289 -53.85 -28.52 30.86
N TYR A 290 -53.27 -29.70 30.66
CA TYR A 290 -52.02 -30.11 31.29
C TYR A 290 -50.87 -29.20 30.81
N THR A 291 -50.47 -28.23 31.63
CA THR A 291 -49.43 -27.22 31.30
C THR A 291 -48.04 -27.62 31.78
N PHE A 292 -47.69 -28.91 31.71
CA PHE A 292 -46.31 -29.32 31.97
C PHE A 292 -45.41 -28.77 30.88
N LYS A 293 -44.62 -27.74 31.21
CA LYS A 293 -43.53 -27.28 30.36
C LYS A 293 -42.28 -28.06 30.78
N PRO A 294 -41.76 -28.97 29.95
CA PRO A 294 -40.49 -29.61 30.25
C PRO A 294 -39.42 -28.52 30.46
N THR A 295 -38.52 -28.73 31.42
CA THR A 295 -37.39 -27.83 31.64
C THR A 295 -36.64 -27.65 30.31
N PRO A 296 -36.31 -26.41 29.90
CA PRO A 296 -35.60 -26.18 28.65
C PRO A 296 -34.28 -26.98 28.67
N ARG A 297 -33.91 -27.55 27.52
CA ARG A 297 -32.61 -28.21 27.38
C ARG A 297 -31.52 -27.19 27.73
N LYS A 298 -30.53 -27.59 28.52
CA LYS A 298 -29.43 -26.72 29.01
C LYS A 298 -28.65 -25.99 27.89
N TYR A 299 -28.85 -26.38 26.63
CA TYR A 299 -28.21 -25.76 25.47
C TYR A 299 -29.20 -25.73 24.31
N THR A 300 -29.71 -24.55 23.97
CA THR A 300 -30.65 -24.32 22.86
C THR A 300 -29.95 -23.96 21.55
N GLY A 301 -28.61 -23.86 21.52
CA GLY A 301 -27.86 -23.54 20.29
C GLY A 301 -28.14 -22.16 19.68
N ILE A 302 -29.06 -21.39 20.27
CA ILE A 302 -29.31 -20.00 19.92
C ILE A 302 -28.24 -19.19 20.63
N TYR A 303 -27.31 -18.64 19.84
CA TYR A 303 -26.29 -17.72 20.33
C TYR A 303 -26.96 -16.43 20.82
N GLU A 304 -27.14 -16.32 22.14
CA GLU A 304 -27.42 -15.04 22.77
C GLU A 304 -26.07 -14.34 22.96
N ASN A 305 -25.87 -13.23 22.25
CA ASN A 305 -24.66 -12.44 22.35
C ASN A 305 -24.62 -11.74 23.72
N THR A 306 -24.03 -12.37 24.72
CA THR A 306 -23.83 -11.82 26.07
C THR A 306 -22.65 -10.86 26.15
N HIS A 307 -21.99 -10.56 25.02
CA HIS A 307 -20.97 -9.53 25.00
C HIS A 307 -21.61 -8.17 25.26
N VAL A 308 -21.23 -7.57 26.39
CA VAL A 308 -21.42 -6.14 26.64
C VAL A 308 -20.67 -5.39 25.54
N GLN A 309 -21.39 -4.90 24.54
CA GLN A 309 -20.86 -3.95 23.58
C GLN A 309 -20.67 -2.63 24.33
N TYR A 310 -19.45 -2.39 24.82
CA TYR A 310 -19.06 -1.06 25.27
C TYR A 310 -19.15 -0.12 24.06
N PRO A 311 -19.73 1.08 24.19
CA PRO A 311 -19.72 2.06 23.11
C PRO A 311 -18.26 2.27 22.68
N GLU A 312 -17.99 2.03 21.40
CA GLU A 312 -16.66 1.81 20.80
C GLU A 312 -15.69 3.00 20.91
N SER A 313 -16.10 4.12 21.53
CA SER A 313 -15.23 5.27 21.67
C SER A 313 -15.17 5.80 23.11
N SER A 314 -13.93 5.96 23.60
CA SER A 314 -13.65 6.59 24.90
C SER A 314 -14.20 8.03 25.00
N TYR A 315 -14.54 8.64 23.87
CA TYR A 315 -15.13 9.98 23.80
C TYR A 315 -16.58 10.05 24.29
N PHE A 316 -17.27 8.93 24.49
CA PHE A 316 -18.61 8.92 25.10
C PHE A 316 -18.60 8.65 26.62
N ALA A 317 -17.44 8.34 27.20
CA ALA A 317 -17.31 7.99 28.62
C ALA A 317 -17.33 9.19 29.59
N TYR A 318 -17.24 10.44 29.10
CA TYR A 318 -17.22 11.63 29.97
C TYR A 318 -18.55 11.87 30.72
N ARG A 319 -19.63 11.19 30.32
CA ARG A 319 -20.94 11.28 30.99
C ARG A 319 -20.99 10.58 32.35
N GLU A 320 -20.09 9.64 32.62
CA GLU A 320 -20.07 8.90 33.91
C GLU A 320 -19.38 9.68 35.02
N SER A 321 -18.59 10.71 34.68
CA SER A 321 -17.79 11.51 35.60
C SER A 321 -18.40 12.88 35.96
N LEU A 322 -19.67 13.12 35.60
CA LEU A 322 -20.45 14.30 35.96
C LEU A 322 -21.40 13.95 37.11
#